data_AF-A0A7X7GML0-F1
#
_entry.id   AF-A0A7X7GML0-F1
#
_cell.length_a   1.000
_cell.length_b   1.000
_cell.length_c   1.000
_cell.angle_alpha   90.00
_cell.angle_beta   90.00
_cell.angle_gamma   90.00
#
_symmetry.space_group_name_H-M   'P 1'
#
loop_
_entity.id
_entity.type
_entity.pdbx_description
1 polymer ?
#
loop_
_entity_poly.entity_id
_entity_poly.type
_entity_poly.pdbx_seq_one_letter_code
_entity_poly.pdbx_strand_id
1 'polypeptide(L)'
;GQKHPPVISSLILEPSDPEFSGDLRVLSRLLERENQAHDTLGDVASLMGKHSVTEEENAIRDVLVGKSTLDEHIRDVEQIAEGDDLDAFFAQFDLEETADDAPDAALPQAPRQSLYADDLTFLDEALKASFHDVPHASLDAGGVGWTVHPNHAVAELTPPRDLRQRLGQLPQNYLQHGKVLERLTLATSPEVGNAQLSAAREGKGVAGTTWPEAHYLGPLHPVLDWASDRALSALGRNQIFVIRGDVDAPTVLLMGTLMNRRGQLISRVFSTAKFPNPNNPSFCVVETLADLDFLTTDTGLAPGSANPGPVAGADAYRALVPIAVDEASTAMHLVLGAQEAAATERLARWRRRADRWNSGAEQLDLVGGQRKKVDTLSKRIAEEQRLAESLAPTQQLVRPLLLIVPADHVG
;
A
#
# COMPACT_ATOMS: atom_id res chain seq x y z
N GLY A 1 12.45 10.95 -5.68
CA GLY A 1 11.10 11.52 -5.48
C GLY A 1 11.21 12.81 -4.70
N GLN A 2 10.24 13.69 -4.88
CA GLN A 2 10.06 14.90 -4.07
C GLN A 2 9.79 14.48 -2.61
N LYS A 3 10.59 14.96 -1.65
CA LYS A 3 10.48 14.59 -0.22
C LYS A 3 9.50 15.45 0.57
N HIS A 4 9.14 16.58 -0.01
CA HIS A 4 8.25 17.57 0.58
C HIS A 4 7.18 17.91 -0.44
N PRO A 5 5.96 18.26 0.01
CA PRO A 5 4.96 18.81 -0.88
C PRO A 5 5.57 20.01 -1.65
N PRO A 6 5.27 20.16 -2.95
CA PRO A 6 5.72 21.32 -3.70
C PRO A 6 5.21 22.59 -3.01
N VAL A 7 6.14 23.47 -2.65
CA VAL A 7 5.79 24.82 -2.20
C VAL A 7 5.65 25.68 -3.45
N ILE A 8 4.42 26.11 -3.75
CA ILE A 8 4.16 27.09 -4.79
C ILE A 8 4.37 28.46 -4.14
N SER A 9 5.45 29.14 -4.48
CA SER A 9 5.73 30.49 -3.99
C SER A 9 5.49 31.51 -5.11
N SER A 10 4.58 32.45 -4.88
CA SER A 10 4.35 33.57 -5.78
C SER A 10 5.17 34.78 -5.32
N LEU A 11 6.02 35.29 -6.21
CA LEU A 11 6.89 36.43 -5.95
C LEU A 11 6.34 37.67 -6.68
N ILE A 12 5.92 38.67 -5.91
CA ILE A 12 5.56 39.97 -6.46
C ILE A 12 6.82 40.85 -6.43
N LEU A 13 7.25 41.33 -7.60
CA LEU A 13 8.39 42.22 -7.72
C LEU A 13 7.93 43.67 -7.47
N GLU A 14 8.62 44.39 -6.58
CA GLU A 14 8.32 45.79 -6.25
C GLU A 14 9.08 46.73 -7.20
N PRO A 15 8.41 47.36 -8.19
CA PRO A 15 9.06 48.35 -9.06
C PRO A 15 9.42 49.62 -8.29
N SER A 16 10.52 50.25 -8.67
CA SER A 16 11.06 51.48 -8.06
C SER A 16 10.31 52.77 -8.44
N ASP A 17 9.21 52.68 -9.20
CA ASP A 17 8.40 53.81 -9.66
C ASP A 17 7.18 54.02 -8.75
N PRO A 18 7.00 55.21 -8.12
CA PRO A 18 5.89 55.49 -7.23
C PRO A 18 4.50 55.45 -7.90
N GLU A 19 4.39 55.62 -9.22
CA GLU A 19 3.11 55.50 -9.95
C GLU A 19 2.59 54.05 -10.03
N PHE A 20 3.45 53.05 -9.80
CA PHE A 20 3.12 51.61 -9.86
C PHE A 20 2.61 51.01 -8.53
N SER A 21 2.48 51.82 -7.48
CA SER A 21 2.09 51.36 -6.14
C SER A 21 0.64 50.84 -6.04
N GLY A 22 -0.25 51.28 -6.95
CA GLY A 22 -1.63 50.79 -7.04
C GLY A 22 -1.71 49.34 -7.52
N ASP A 23 -0.89 48.98 -8.51
CA ASP A 23 -0.89 47.66 -9.16
C ASP A 23 -0.44 46.55 -8.19
N LEU A 24 0.54 46.85 -7.33
CA LEU A 24 1.01 45.94 -6.27
C LEU A 24 -0.10 45.56 -5.28
N ARG A 25 -0.97 46.52 -4.93
CA ARG A 25 -2.07 46.29 -3.99
C ARG A 25 -3.15 45.40 -4.60
N VAL A 26 -3.43 45.57 -5.90
CA VAL A 26 -4.38 44.73 -6.65
C VAL A 26 -3.85 43.29 -6.75
N LEU A 27 -2.59 43.12 -7.15
CA LEU A 27 -1.95 41.80 -7.27
C LEU A 27 -1.84 41.07 -5.93
N SER A 28 -1.52 41.79 -4.85
CA SER A 28 -1.43 41.18 -3.51
C SER A 28 -2.79 40.68 -3.02
N ARG A 29 -3.86 41.46 -3.23
CA ARG A 29 -5.23 41.05 -2.88
C ARG A 29 -5.74 39.90 -3.73
N LEU A 30 -5.40 39.89 -5.02
CA LEU A 30 -5.71 38.78 -5.92
C LEU A 30 -5.04 37.52 -5.40
N LEU A 31 -3.75 37.57 -5.06
CA LEU A 31 -3.01 36.43 -4.50
C LEU A 31 -3.61 35.91 -3.19
N GLU A 32 -4.01 36.80 -2.29
CA GLU A 32 -4.62 36.44 -1.01
C GLU A 32 -5.96 35.70 -1.22
N ARG A 33 -6.78 36.19 -2.14
CA ARG A 33 -8.03 35.53 -2.54
C ARG A 33 -7.80 34.20 -3.26
N GLU A 34 -6.81 34.11 -4.14
CA GLU A 34 -6.42 32.85 -4.79
C GLU A 34 -5.98 31.81 -3.77
N ASN A 35 -5.17 32.21 -2.78
CA ASN A 35 -4.75 31.30 -1.72
C ASN A 35 -5.94 30.84 -0.86
N GLN A 36 -6.84 31.75 -0.49
CA GLN A 36 -8.06 31.41 0.25
C GLN A 36 -8.96 30.45 -0.54
N ALA A 37 -9.17 30.71 -1.83
CA ALA A 37 -9.96 29.83 -2.70
C ALA A 37 -9.29 28.46 -2.86
N HIS A 38 -7.97 28.41 -3.02
CA HIS A 38 -7.24 27.15 -3.12
C HIS A 38 -7.33 26.33 -1.82
N ASP A 39 -7.17 26.98 -0.67
CA ASP A 39 -7.25 26.32 0.65
C ASP A 39 -8.66 25.78 0.94
N THR A 40 -9.71 26.43 0.42
CA THR A 40 -11.11 26.12 0.76
C THR A 40 -11.82 25.26 -0.30
N LEU A 41 -11.55 25.52 -1.58
CA LEU A 41 -12.21 24.91 -2.74
C LEU A 41 -11.26 24.06 -3.60
N GLY A 42 -9.94 24.14 -3.41
CA GLY A 42 -8.97 23.40 -4.21
C GLY A 42 -8.77 23.89 -5.66
N ASP A 43 -9.68 24.71 -6.20
CA ASP A 43 -9.58 25.35 -7.53
C ASP A 43 -9.70 26.89 -7.42
N VAL A 44 -8.86 27.58 -8.20
CA VAL A 44 -8.75 29.05 -8.27
C VAL A 44 -9.51 29.60 -9.48
N ALA A 45 -9.76 28.78 -10.50
CA ALA A 45 -10.40 29.19 -11.75
C ALA A 45 -11.85 29.70 -11.53
N SER A 46 -12.48 29.30 -10.44
CA SER A 46 -13.87 29.67 -10.09
C SER A 46 -14.01 31.10 -9.55
N LEU A 47 -12.92 31.74 -9.13
CA LEU A 47 -12.94 33.10 -8.58
C LEU A 47 -13.45 34.15 -9.58
N MET A 48 -12.99 34.07 -10.84
CA MET A 48 -13.36 35.04 -11.89
C MET A 48 -14.54 34.59 -12.76
N GLY A 49 -14.84 33.29 -12.80
CA GLY A 49 -16.00 32.72 -13.52
C GLY A 49 -16.00 32.93 -15.04
N LYS A 50 -14.86 33.32 -15.63
CA LYS A 50 -14.73 33.58 -17.07
C LYS A 50 -14.29 32.35 -17.86
N HIS A 51 -13.58 31.43 -17.21
CA HIS A 51 -13.10 30.17 -17.81
C HIS A 51 -12.35 30.38 -19.15
N SER A 52 -11.68 31.53 -19.28
CA SER A 52 -11.02 31.97 -20.49
C SER A 52 -9.87 32.89 -20.12
N VAL A 53 -8.65 32.44 -20.41
CA VAL A 53 -7.41 33.20 -20.15
C VAL A 53 -7.49 34.62 -20.72
N THR A 54 -8.08 34.77 -21.91
CA THR A 54 -8.17 36.08 -22.57
C THR A 54 -9.16 37.00 -21.85
N GLU A 55 -10.25 36.48 -21.34
CA GLU A 55 -11.25 37.29 -20.62
C GLU A 55 -10.78 37.65 -19.20
N GLU A 56 -10.08 36.73 -18.54
CA GLU A 56 -9.47 36.95 -17.22
C GLU A 56 -8.36 38.00 -17.30
N GLU A 57 -7.45 37.88 -18.27
CA GLU A 57 -6.40 38.87 -18.52
C GLU A 57 -6.98 40.26 -18.83
N ASN A 58 -8.07 40.34 -19.61
CA ASN A 58 -8.72 41.61 -19.94
C ASN A 58 -9.41 42.22 -18.72
N ALA A 59 -10.07 41.41 -17.88
CA ALA A 59 -10.68 41.89 -16.64
C ALA A 59 -9.62 42.41 -15.66
N ILE A 60 -8.51 41.68 -15.48
CA ILE A 60 -7.40 42.14 -14.65
C ILE A 60 -6.80 43.45 -15.22
N ARG A 61 -6.65 43.53 -16.56
CA ARG A 61 -6.16 44.75 -17.23
C ARG A 61 -7.08 45.95 -17.00
N ASP A 62 -8.39 45.78 -17.04
CA ASP A 62 -9.33 46.88 -16.79
C ASP A 62 -9.33 47.33 -15.33
N VAL A 63 -9.07 46.42 -14.38
CA VAL A 63 -8.84 46.76 -12.96
C VAL A 63 -7.55 47.55 -12.78
N LEU A 64 -6.45 47.15 -13.44
CA LEU A 64 -5.16 47.86 -13.37
C LEU A 64 -5.22 49.27 -13.97
N VAL A 65 -6.03 49.46 -15.02
CA VAL A 65 -6.23 50.79 -15.65
C VAL A 65 -7.27 51.63 -14.89
N GLY A 66 -7.83 51.13 -13.79
CA GLY A 66 -8.78 51.84 -12.94
C GLY A 66 -10.19 52.01 -13.53
N LYS A 67 -10.56 51.19 -14.52
CA LYS A 67 -11.89 51.20 -15.14
C LYS A 67 -12.93 50.41 -14.33
N SER A 68 -12.49 49.45 -13.54
CA SER A 68 -13.31 48.61 -12.66
C SER A 68 -12.56 48.30 -11.38
N THR A 69 -13.26 47.73 -10.39
CA THR A 69 -12.66 47.31 -9.12
C THR A 69 -12.47 45.80 -9.06
N LEU A 70 -11.50 45.34 -8.27
CA LEU A 70 -11.17 43.93 -8.11
C LEU A 70 -12.36 43.10 -7.58
N ASP A 71 -13.18 43.71 -6.70
CA ASP A 71 -14.35 43.07 -6.07
C ASP A 71 -15.52 42.86 -7.06
N GLU A 72 -15.54 43.56 -8.19
CA GLU A 72 -16.56 43.36 -9.24
C GLU A 72 -16.28 42.15 -10.13
N HIS A 73 -15.03 41.67 -10.16
CA HIS A 73 -14.58 40.60 -11.04
C HIS A 73 -14.15 39.33 -10.31
N ILE A 74 -13.95 39.40 -8.98
CA ILE A 74 -13.57 38.25 -8.15
C ILE A 74 -14.68 38.02 -7.13
N ARG A 75 -15.33 36.87 -7.21
CA ARG A 75 -16.32 36.41 -6.24
C ARG A 75 -15.62 35.84 -5.02
N ASP A 76 -16.17 36.05 -3.83
CA ASP A 76 -15.72 35.36 -2.62
C ASP A 76 -16.29 33.92 -2.59
N VAL A 77 -15.68 33.03 -1.79
CA VAL A 77 -16.05 31.60 -1.72
C VAL A 77 -17.54 31.39 -1.42
N GLU A 78 -18.10 32.18 -0.52
CA GLU A 78 -19.52 32.16 -0.15
C GLU A 78 -20.43 32.57 -1.32
N GLN A 79 -20.00 33.57 -2.10
CA GLN A 79 -20.75 34.05 -3.27
C GLN A 79 -20.70 33.06 -4.44
N ILE A 80 -19.61 32.28 -4.55
CA ILE A 80 -19.50 31.20 -5.53
C ILE A 80 -20.49 30.08 -5.14
N ALA A 81 -20.49 29.67 -3.87
CA ALA A 81 -21.36 28.58 -3.39
C ALA A 81 -22.87 28.89 -3.46
N GLU A 82 -23.28 30.16 -3.42
CA GLU A 82 -24.69 30.59 -3.55
C GLU A 82 -25.19 30.69 -5.00
N GLY A 83 -24.30 30.51 -5.99
CA GLY A 83 -24.66 30.56 -7.42
C GLY A 83 -25.44 29.33 -7.92
N ASP A 84 -25.80 29.35 -9.20
CA ASP A 84 -26.43 28.22 -9.92
C ASP A 84 -25.65 27.87 -11.21
N ASP A 85 -24.36 28.24 -11.23
CA ASP A 85 -23.45 28.01 -12.35
C ASP A 85 -22.48 26.85 -12.06
N LEU A 86 -21.65 26.54 -13.04
CA LEU A 86 -20.67 25.45 -12.94
C LEU A 86 -19.69 25.64 -11.76
N ASP A 87 -19.38 26.88 -11.38
CA ASP A 87 -18.50 27.17 -10.25
C ASP A 87 -19.19 26.92 -8.91
N ALA A 88 -20.46 27.31 -8.77
CA ALA A 88 -21.28 26.99 -7.60
C ALA A 88 -21.42 25.48 -7.40
N PHE A 89 -21.64 24.75 -8.49
CA PHE A 89 -21.72 23.29 -8.47
C PHE A 89 -20.43 22.65 -7.94
N PHE A 90 -19.26 23.05 -8.44
CA PHE A 90 -17.99 22.52 -7.92
C PHE A 90 -17.74 22.93 -6.47
N ALA A 91 -17.98 24.20 -6.13
CA ALA A 91 -17.79 24.69 -4.76
C ALA A 91 -18.67 23.96 -3.74
N GLN A 92 -19.91 23.64 -4.08
CA GLN A 92 -20.80 22.88 -3.21
C GLN A 92 -20.30 21.44 -2.99
N PHE A 93 -19.72 20.82 -4.02
CA PHE A 93 -19.13 19.48 -3.92
C PHE A 93 -17.88 19.47 -3.03
N ASP A 94 -16.99 20.44 -3.19
CA ASP A 94 -15.73 20.51 -2.43
C ASP A 94 -15.99 20.90 -0.96
N LEU A 95 -16.95 21.79 -0.70
CA LEU A 95 -17.36 22.15 0.66
C LEU A 95 -18.03 20.97 1.40
N GLU A 96 -18.82 20.13 0.71
CA GLU A 96 -19.33 18.89 1.28
C GLU A 96 -18.22 17.88 1.58
N GLU A 97 -17.14 17.86 0.79
CA GLU A 97 -16.00 16.96 0.99
C GLU A 97 -15.20 17.30 2.25
N THR A 98 -14.93 18.59 2.49
CA THR A 98 -14.22 19.05 3.70
C THR A 98 -15.00 18.80 5.01
N ALA A 99 -16.32 18.63 4.96
CA ALA A 99 -17.14 18.35 6.13
C ALA A 99 -17.13 16.86 6.56
N ASP A 100 -16.85 15.94 5.62
CA ASP A 100 -16.92 14.49 5.83
C ASP A 100 -15.52 13.82 5.87
N ASP A 101 -14.50 14.44 5.27
CA ASP A 101 -13.09 14.02 5.37
C ASP A 101 -12.30 14.98 6.27
N ALA A 102 -12.14 14.60 7.53
CA ALA A 102 -11.06 15.13 8.36
C ALA A 102 -9.73 14.89 7.63
N PRO A 103 -8.77 15.84 7.67
CA PRO A 103 -7.53 15.75 6.90
C PRO A 103 -6.89 14.40 7.13
N ASP A 104 -6.74 13.67 6.02
CA ASP A 104 -6.21 12.33 5.84
C ASP A 104 -5.16 12.01 6.93
N ALA A 105 -5.63 11.52 8.08
CA ALA A 105 -4.77 11.18 9.18
C ALA A 105 -4.00 9.97 8.70
N ALA A 106 -2.76 10.20 8.26
CA ALA A 106 -1.87 9.20 7.70
C ALA A 106 -2.08 7.89 8.46
N LEU A 107 -2.68 6.90 7.78
CA LEU A 107 -3.07 5.65 8.42
C LEU A 107 -1.85 5.15 9.21
N PRO A 108 -1.99 4.90 10.51
CA PRO A 108 -0.85 4.51 11.33
C PRO A 108 -0.20 3.31 10.66
N GLN A 109 1.10 3.40 10.39
CA GLN A 109 1.82 2.26 9.83
C GLN A 109 1.74 1.13 10.84
N ALA A 110 1.00 0.07 10.49
CA ALA A 110 0.97 -1.13 11.30
C ALA A 110 2.41 -1.67 11.40
N PRO A 111 2.88 -2.02 12.60
CA PRO A 111 4.20 -2.62 12.74
C PRO A 111 4.26 -3.89 11.90
N ARG A 112 5.42 -4.12 11.27
CA ARG A 112 5.64 -5.35 10.52
C ARG A 112 5.63 -6.53 11.51
N GLN A 113 4.70 -7.45 11.31
CA GLN A 113 4.67 -8.73 12.00
C GLN A 113 5.62 -9.69 11.27
N SER A 114 6.67 -10.13 11.94
CA SER A 114 7.68 -11.04 11.39
C SER A 114 8.21 -11.93 12.50
N LEU A 115 8.43 -13.22 12.20
CA LEU A 115 9.15 -14.12 13.10
C LEU A 115 10.64 -13.78 13.16
N TYR A 116 11.16 -13.13 12.11
CA TYR A 116 12.57 -12.76 11.98
C TYR A 116 12.79 -11.31 12.35
N ALA A 117 13.89 -11.04 13.05
CA ALA A 117 14.30 -9.70 13.45
C ALA A 117 14.62 -8.78 12.25
N ASP A 118 15.13 -9.35 11.16
CA ASP A 118 15.52 -8.63 9.95
C ASP A 118 15.40 -9.50 8.68
N ASP A 119 15.38 -8.82 7.53
CA ASP A 119 15.21 -9.45 6.21
C ASP A 119 16.40 -10.32 5.78
N LEU A 120 17.62 -10.01 6.27
CA LEU A 120 18.81 -10.77 5.96
C LEU A 120 18.79 -12.12 6.68
N THR A 121 18.40 -12.14 7.95
CA THR A 121 18.24 -13.37 8.74
C THR A 121 17.20 -14.29 8.11
N PHE A 122 16.05 -13.75 7.68
CA PHE A 122 15.05 -14.53 6.96
C PHE A 122 15.60 -15.12 5.64
N LEU A 123 16.28 -14.30 4.82
CA LEU A 123 16.84 -14.76 3.56
C LEU A 123 17.89 -15.85 3.76
N ASP A 124 18.77 -15.70 4.76
CA ASP A 124 19.79 -16.69 5.11
C ASP A 124 19.17 -18.06 5.48
N GLU A 125 18.16 -18.06 6.37
CA GLU A 125 17.46 -19.30 6.74
C GLU A 125 16.68 -19.91 5.58
N ALA A 126 15.99 -19.09 4.78
CA ALA A 126 15.24 -19.57 3.62
C ALA A 126 16.17 -20.19 2.56
N LEU A 127 17.37 -19.64 2.37
CA LEU A 127 18.40 -20.20 1.50
C LEU A 127 18.95 -21.53 2.05
N LYS A 128 19.26 -21.60 3.35
CA LYS A 128 19.68 -22.87 3.98
C LYS A 128 18.64 -23.98 3.79
N ALA A 129 17.36 -23.68 4.06
CA ALA A 129 16.27 -24.62 3.86
C ALA A 129 16.11 -25.04 2.38
N SER A 130 16.22 -24.08 1.46
CA SER A 130 16.02 -24.30 0.01
C SER A 130 17.16 -25.04 -0.68
N PHE A 131 18.35 -25.02 -0.09
CA PHE A 131 19.58 -25.59 -0.64
C PHE A 131 20.24 -26.59 0.31
N HIS A 132 19.46 -27.28 1.15
CA HIS A 132 19.91 -28.37 2.01
C HIS A 132 21.18 -28.04 2.83
N ASP A 133 21.18 -26.88 3.48
CA ASP A 133 22.26 -26.34 4.31
C ASP A 133 23.59 -26.07 3.57
N VAL A 134 23.60 -26.04 2.23
CA VAL A 134 24.79 -25.68 1.43
C VAL A 134 24.59 -24.44 0.53
N PRO A 135 23.94 -23.35 0.98
CA PRO A 135 23.70 -22.17 0.14
C PRO A 135 24.98 -21.46 -0.32
N HIS A 136 26.08 -21.61 0.44
CA HIS A 136 27.40 -21.05 0.13
C HIS A 136 28.12 -21.76 -1.04
N ALA A 137 27.70 -22.99 -1.39
CA ALA A 137 28.28 -23.73 -2.50
C ALA A 137 27.93 -23.05 -3.84
N SER A 138 28.72 -23.29 -4.89
CA SER A 138 28.41 -22.75 -6.23
C SER A 138 27.13 -23.35 -6.80
N LEU A 139 26.59 -22.74 -7.86
CA LEU A 139 25.45 -23.29 -8.60
C LEU A 139 25.70 -24.73 -9.08
N ASP A 140 26.92 -25.04 -9.51
CA ASP A 140 27.32 -26.38 -9.98
C ASP A 140 27.35 -27.42 -8.85
N ALA A 141 27.58 -26.96 -7.62
CA ALA A 141 27.58 -27.79 -6.42
C ALA A 141 26.22 -27.77 -5.67
N GLY A 142 25.18 -27.22 -6.30
CA GLY A 142 23.82 -27.21 -5.75
C GLY A 142 23.52 -26.08 -4.76
N GLY A 143 24.38 -25.07 -4.62
CA GLY A 143 24.13 -23.86 -3.82
C GLY A 143 23.87 -22.62 -4.69
N VAL A 144 24.05 -21.43 -4.13
CA VAL A 144 23.92 -20.14 -4.86
C VAL A 144 25.10 -19.20 -4.64
N GLY A 145 26.21 -19.69 -4.09
CA GLY A 145 27.38 -18.88 -3.74
C GLY A 145 27.04 -17.80 -2.71
N TRP A 146 26.07 -18.06 -1.83
CA TRP A 146 25.63 -17.09 -0.83
C TRP A 146 26.80 -16.63 0.03
N THR A 147 27.03 -15.33 0.12
CA THR A 147 28.10 -14.75 0.93
C THR A 147 27.61 -13.48 1.60
N VAL A 148 27.79 -13.38 2.92
CA VAL A 148 27.46 -12.17 3.68
C VAL A 148 28.76 -11.47 4.05
N HIS A 149 28.82 -10.16 3.84
CA HIS A 149 29.92 -9.28 4.20
C HIS A 149 29.47 -8.27 5.27
N PRO A 150 29.45 -8.66 6.56
CA PRO A 150 28.90 -7.82 7.63
C PRO A 150 29.56 -6.46 7.75
N ASN A 151 30.89 -6.41 7.57
CA ASN A 151 31.68 -5.17 7.67
C ASN A 151 31.31 -4.12 6.61
N HIS A 152 30.70 -4.55 5.50
CA HIS A 152 30.27 -3.68 4.41
C HIS A 152 28.73 -3.56 4.35
N ALA A 153 28.00 -4.25 5.23
CA ALA A 153 26.55 -4.39 5.17
C ALA A 153 26.05 -4.74 3.76
N VAL A 154 26.72 -5.72 3.15
CA VAL A 154 26.42 -6.24 1.80
C VAL A 154 26.32 -7.76 1.85
N ALA A 155 25.41 -8.33 1.08
CA ALA A 155 25.35 -9.77 0.83
C ALA A 155 25.25 -10.04 -0.67
N GLU A 156 25.82 -11.16 -1.12
CA GLU A 156 25.91 -11.54 -2.53
C GLU A 156 25.38 -12.96 -2.74
N LEU A 157 24.65 -13.17 -3.82
CA LEU A 157 24.34 -14.50 -4.35
C LEU A 157 24.39 -14.52 -5.86
N THR A 158 24.57 -15.72 -6.41
CA THR A 158 24.46 -16.01 -7.85
C THR A 158 23.04 -16.47 -8.15
N PRO A 159 22.23 -15.71 -8.91
CA PRO A 159 20.83 -16.07 -9.10
C PRO A 159 20.62 -17.42 -9.81
N PRO A 160 19.88 -18.36 -9.19
CA PRO A 160 19.47 -19.59 -9.85
C PRO A 160 18.47 -19.31 -10.98
N ARG A 161 18.14 -20.33 -11.79
CA ARG A 161 17.35 -20.18 -13.03
C ARG A 161 15.98 -19.53 -12.81
N ASP A 162 15.30 -19.92 -11.74
CA ASP A 162 14.01 -19.40 -11.30
C ASP A 162 14.10 -17.93 -10.85
N LEU A 163 15.13 -17.56 -10.09
CA LEU A 163 15.35 -16.16 -9.71
C LEU A 163 15.71 -15.29 -10.93
N ARG A 164 16.54 -15.81 -11.85
CA ARG A 164 16.86 -15.12 -13.11
C ARG A 164 15.63 -14.80 -13.95
N GLN A 165 14.63 -15.69 -13.97
CA GLN A 165 13.38 -15.44 -14.68
C GLN A 165 12.60 -14.25 -14.10
N ARG A 166 12.62 -14.09 -12.77
CA ARG A 166 11.98 -12.94 -12.10
C ARG A 166 12.74 -11.64 -12.36
N LEU A 167 14.06 -11.69 -12.22
CA LEU A 167 14.93 -10.53 -12.44
C LEU A 167 15.00 -10.10 -13.92
N GLY A 168 14.71 -11.00 -14.85
CA GLY A 168 14.68 -10.69 -16.29
C GLY A 168 13.63 -9.65 -16.72
N GLN A 169 12.68 -9.31 -15.84
CA GLN A 169 11.71 -8.22 -16.06
C GLN A 169 12.27 -6.83 -15.71
N LEU A 170 13.48 -6.76 -15.15
CA LEU A 170 14.13 -5.49 -14.87
C LEU A 170 14.51 -4.76 -16.17
N PRO A 171 14.63 -3.42 -16.15
CA PRO A 171 15.01 -2.65 -17.32
C PRO A 171 16.29 -3.17 -17.98
N GLN A 172 16.27 -3.30 -19.31
CA GLN A 172 17.34 -3.93 -20.09
C GLN A 172 18.71 -3.31 -19.85
N ASN A 173 18.76 -1.98 -19.72
CA ASN A 173 19.98 -1.23 -19.43
C ASN A 173 20.57 -1.67 -18.07
N TYR A 174 19.72 -1.85 -17.05
CA TYR A 174 20.19 -2.34 -15.75
C TYR A 174 20.72 -3.77 -15.82
N LEU A 175 20.06 -4.65 -16.57
CA LEU A 175 20.53 -6.04 -16.73
C LEU A 175 21.90 -6.13 -17.41
N GLN A 176 22.15 -5.28 -18.42
CA GLN A 176 23.41 -5.27 -19.17
C GLN A 176 24.58 -4.75 -18.33
N HIS A 177 24.40 -3.63 -17.63
CA HIS A 177 25.46 -2.98 -16.87
C HIS A 177 25.60 -3.54 -15.45
N GLY A 178 24.47 -3.81 -14.79
CA GLY A 178 24.36 -4.32 -13.43
C GLY A 178 24.81 -5.77 -13.26
N LYS A 179 24.80 -6.57 -14.34
CA LYS A 179 25.10 -8.01 -14.32
C LYS A 179 24.35 -8.78 -13.22
N VAL A 180 23.16 -8.30 -12.86
CA VAL A 180 22.36 -8.81 -11.75
C VAL A 180 22.03 -10.29 -11.90
N LEU A 181 21.94 -10.79 -13.15
CA LEU A 181 21.70 -12.19 -13.46
C LEU A 181 22.91 -13.10 -13.22
N GLU A 182 24.12 -12.53 -13.19
CA GLU A 182 25.37 -13.23 -12.87
C GLU A 182 25.66 -13.13 -11.37
N ARG A 183 25.45 -11.96 -10.78
CA ARG A 183 25.69 -11.69 -9.36
C ARG A 183 24.70 -10.65 -8.85
N LEU A 184 23.89 -11.04 -7.88
CA LEU A 184 22.97 -10.14 -7.19
C LEU A 184 23.63 -9.67 -5.91
N THR A 185 23.86 -8.36 -5.81
CA THR A 185 24.41 -7.71 -4.63
C THR A 185 23.30 -6.97 -3.88
N LEU A 186 23.21 -7.21 -2.58
CA LEU A 186 22.16 -6.73 -1.69
C LEU A 186 22.77 -5.85 -0.61
N ALA A 187 22.28 -4.62 -0.44
CA ALA A 187 22.62 -3.78 0.70
C ALA A 187 21.72 -4.17 1.88
N THR A 188 22.33 -4.57 2.99
CA THR A 188 21.63 -5.15 4.15
C THR A 188 21.34 -4.13 5.25
N SER A 189 21.70 -2.86 5.05
CA SER A 189 21.38 -1.76 5.97
C SER A 189 20.77 -0.55 5.24
N PRO A 190 19.87 0.21 5.89
CA PRO A 190 19.30 1.43 5.31
C PRO A 190 20.36 2.46 4.92
N GLU A 191 21.45 2.53 5.68
CA GLU A 191 22.54 3.47 5.46
C GLU A 191 23.24 3.18 4.12
N VAL A 192 23.64 1.92 3.89
CA VAL A 192 24.28 1.50 2.64
C VAL A 192 23.29 1.57 1.48
N GLY A 193 22.03 1.18 1.69
CA GLY A 193 20.98 1.29 0.67
C GLY A 193 20.76 2.75 0.21
N ASN A 194 20.71 3.70 1.16
CA ASN A 194 20.58 5.12 0.84
C ASN A 194 21.83 5.69 0.16
N ALA A 195 23.03 5.26 0.57
CA ALA A 195 24.27 5.65 -0.08
C ALA A 195 24.31 5.19 -1.55
N GLN A 196 23.92 3.94 -1.81
CA GLN A 196 23.80 3.37 -3.16
C GLN A 196 22.75 4.11 -4.01
N LEU A 197 21.60 4.44 -3.41
CA LEU A 197 20.58 5.24 -4.08
C LEU A 197 21.08 6.65 -4.41
N SER A 198 21.83 7.29 -3.51
CA SER A 198 22.41 8.62 -3.76
C SER A 198 23.44 8.58 -4.89
N ALA A 199 24.35 7.62 -4.86
CA ALA A 199 25.35 7.43 -5.91
C ALA A 199 24.70 7.18 -7.28
N ALA A 200 23.67 6.32 -7.33
CA ALA A 200 22.90 6.06 -8.54
C ALA A 200 22.22 7.34 -9.07
N ARG A 201 21.62 8.17 -8.21
CA ARG A 201 20.99 9.44 -8.63
C ARG A 201 21.99 10.45 -9.20
N GLU A 202 23.24 10.39 -8.78
CA GLU A 202 24.34 11.21 -9.29
C GLU A 202 25.00 10.64 -10.55
N GLY A 203 24.52 9.52 -11.10
CA GLY A 203 25.13 8.84 -12.24
C GLY A 203 26.45 8.12 -11.90
N LYS A 204 26.72 7.90 -10.61
CA LYS A 204 27.88 7.15 -10.10
C LYS A 204 27.48 5.73 -9.67
N GLY A 205 26.38 5.23 -10.22
CA GLY A 205 25.91 3.86 -10.02
C GLY A 205 26.74 2.85 -10.81
N VAL A 206 26.18 1.65 -11.03
CA VAL A 206 26.89 0.58 -11.73
C VAL A 206 27.34 1.05 -13.11
N ALA A 207 28.64 0.89 -13.39
CA ALA A 207 29.24 1.27 -14.66
C ALA A 207 28.92 2.73 -15.09
N GLY A 208 28.74 3.65 -14.13
CA GLY A 208 28.41 5.06 -14.41
C GLY A 208 26.96 5.29 -14.83
N THR A 209 26.06 4.35 -14.55
CA THR A 209 24.62 4.48 -14.83
C THR A 209 23.87 5.07 -13.64
N THR A 210 22.57 5.31 -13.81
CA THR A 210 21.66 5.75 -12.74
C THR A 210 21.10 4.60 -11.90
N TRP A 211 21.75 3.44 -11.91
CA TRP A 211 21.30 2.24 -11.19
C TRP A 211 22.24 1.92 -10.01
N PRO A 212 21.71 1.51 -8.85
CA PRO A 212 22.54 1.14 -7.70
C PRO A 212 23.31 -0.16 -7.95
N GLU A 213 24.47 -0.29 -7.34
CA GLU A 213 25.28 -1.52 -7.38
C GLU A 213 24.74 -2.58 -6.46
N ALA A 214 24.39 -2.19 -5.23
CA ALA A 214 23.71 -3.05 -4.28
C ALA A 214 22.26 -2.59 -4.10
N HIS A 215 21.32 -3.50 -4.32
CA HIS A 215 19.90 -3.25 -4.09
C HIS A 215 19.60 -3.35 -2.60
N TYR A 216 18.91 -2.35 -2.03
CA TYR A 216 18.51 -2.43 -0.63
C TYR A 216 17.58 -3.62 -0.40
N LEU A 217 17.98 -4.52 0.50
CA LEU A 217 17.20 -5.66 0.95
C LEU A 217 16.11 -5.18 1.91
N GLY A 218 15.08 -4.54 1.34
CA GLY A 218 13.90 -4.15 2.07
C GLY A 218 12.80 -5.23 2.05
N PRO A 219 11.71 -5.03 2.81
CA PRO A 219 10.63 -6.01 2.97
C PRO A 219 9.92 -6.43 1.68
N LEU A 220 9.97 -5.56 0.65
CA LEU A 220 9.33 -5.76 -0.66
C LEU A 220 10.35 -6.15 -1.73
N HIS A 221 11.56 -6.57 -1.35
CA HIS A 221 12.57 -6.94 -2.33
C HIS A 221 12.20 -8.27 -2.99
N PRO A 222 12.21 -8.39 -4.34
CA PRO A 222 11.76 -9.60 -5.05
C PRO A 222 12.50 -10.89 -4.69
N VAL A 223 13.70 -10.78 -4.12
CA VAL A 223 14.46 -11.94 -3.63
C VAL A 223 13.80 -12.58 -2.40
N LEU A 224 13.14 -11.79 -1.54
CA LEU A 224 12.45 -12.30 -0.35
C LEU A 224 11.17 -13.03 -0.76
N ASP A 225 10.43 -12.47 -1.72
CA ASP A 225 9.26 -13.15 -2.31
C ASP A 225 9.67 -14.46 -2.98
N TRP A 226 10.79 -14.45 -3.73
CA TRP A 226 11.35 -15.65 -4.33
C TRP A 226 11.76 -16.70 -3.30
N ALA A 227 12.45 -16.29 -2.24
CA ALA A 227 12.85 -17.19 -1.16
C ALA A 227 11.61 -17.78 -0.45
N SER A 228 10.59 -16.97 -0.22
CA SER A 228 9.29 -17.40 0.34
C SER A 228 8.59 -18.41 -0.55
N ASP A 229 8.49 -18.13 -1.86
CA ASP A 229 7.84 -19.04 -2.82
C ASP A 229 8.57 -20.38 -2.90
N ARG A 230 9.91 -20.36 -2.84
CA ARG A 230 10.72 -21.58 -2.84
C ARG A 230 10.53 -22.39 -1.56
N ALA A 231 10.49 -21.74 -0.40
CA ALA A 231 10.20 -22.39 0.88
C ALA A 231 8.79 -23.01 0.88
N LEU A 232 7.78 -22.29 0.35
CA LEU A 232 6.41 -22.77 0.26
C LEU A 232 6.23 -23.87 -0.80
N SER A 233 7.10 -23.95 -1.81
CA SER A 233 7.04 -25.01 -2.84
C SER A 233 7.25 -26.43 -2.31
N ALA A 234 7.84 -26.57 -1.11
CA ALA A 234 7.96 -27.85 -0.43
C ALA A 234 6.59 -28.42 0.00
N LEU A 235 5.55 -27.57 0.08
CA LEU A 235 4.22 -27.95 0.49
C LEU A 235 3.37 -28.41 -0.70
N GLY A 236 2.72 -29.56 -0.57
CA GLY A 236 1.77 -30.04 -1.58
C GLY A 236 0.43 -29.29 -1.56
N ARG A 237 -0.42 -29.58 -2.55
CA ARG A 237 -1.80 -29.06 -2.56
C ARG A 237 -2.58 -29.62 -1.37
N ASN A 238 -3.41 -28.78 -0.75
CA ASN A 238 -4.25 -29.13 0.41
C ASN A 238 -3.45 -29.66 1.61
N GLN A 239 -2.24 -29.16 1.80
CA GLN A 239 -1.40 -29.47 2.95
C GLN A 239 -1.14 -28.19 3.74
N ILE A 240 -0.90 -28.35 5.03
CA ILE A 240 -0.39 -27.31 5.94
C ILE A 240 0.81 -27.89 6.67
N PHE A 241 1.69 -27.02 7.15
CA PHE A 241 2.81 -27.47 7.99
C PHE A 241 2.30 -27.90 9.36
N VAL A 242 2.98 -28.91 9.91
CA VAL A 242 2.89 -29.26 11.33
C VAL A 242 4.26 -29.00 11.96
N ILE A 243 4.28 -28.28 13.06
CA ILE A 243 5.50 -27.94 13.78
C ILE A 243 5.34 -28.28 15.26
N ARG A 244 6.48 -28.48 15.94
CA ARG A 244 6.52 -28.60 17.39
C ARG A 244 6.70 -27.22 18.01
N GLY A 245 5.97 -26.95 19.07
CA GLY A 245 6.09 -25.72 19.85
C GLY A 245 5.88 -26.00 21.33
N ASP A 246 6.14 -24.99 22.15
CA ASP A 246 5.88 -24.98 23.59
C ASP A 246 4.39 -24.72 23.85
N VAL A 247 3.56 -25.67 23.44
CA VAL A 247 2.10 -25.61 23.61
C VAL A 247 1.60 -26.80 24.43
N ASP A 248 0.65 -26.57 25.33
CA ASP A 248 0.06 -27.62 26.16
C ASP A 248 -0.88 -28.56 25.38
N ALA A 249 -1.37 -28.11 24.23
CA ALA A 249 -2.34 -28.83 23.42
C ALA A 249 -2.17 -28.54 21.91
N PRO A 250 -2.57 -29.47 21.03
CA PRO A 250 -2.59 -29.22 19.60
C PRO A 250 -3.39 -27.96 19.26
N THR A 251 -2.76 -27.05 18.53
CA THR A 251 -3.30 -25.73 18.21
C THR A 251 -3.21 -25.48 16.72
N VAL A 252 -4.35 -25.24 16.06
CA VAL A 252 -4.39 -24.89 14.64
C VAL A 252 -4.46 -23.37 14.53
N LEU A 253 -3.55 -22.77 13.77
CA LEU A 253 -3.61 -21.36 13.36
C LEU A 253 -4.42 -21.25 12.06
N LEU A 254 -5.43 -20.39 12.06
CA LEU A 254 -6.31 -20.13 10.94
C LEU A 254 -6.29 -18.65 10.56
N MET A 255 -6.53 -18.38 9.27
CA MET A 255 -6.73 -17.04 8.75
C MET A 255 -8.06 -16.95 8.02
N GLY A 256 -8.88 -16.01 8.47
CA GLY A 256 -10.06 -15.53 7.77
C GLY A 256 -9.68 -14.36 6.86
N THR A 257 -10.15 -14.39 5.62
CA THR A 257 -9.90 -13.34 4.63
C THR A 257 -11.22 -12.86 4.04
N LEU A 258 -11.37 -11.55 3.94
CA LEU A 258 -12.40 -10.89 3.15
C LEU A 258 -11.78 -10.41 1.84
N MET A 259 -12.31 -10.85 0.69
CA MET A 259 -11.79 -10.53 -0.63
C MET A 259 -12.83 -9.81 -1.49
N ASN A 260 -12.34 -9.01 -2.43
CA ASN A 260 -13.16 -8.39 -3.46
C ASN A 260 -13.38 -9.30 -4.68
N ARG A 261 -14.15 -8.81 -5.67
CA ARG A 261 -14.44 -9.54 -6.93
C ARG A 261 -13.19 -9.85 -7.77
N ARG A 262 -12.09 -9.13 -7.56
CA ARG A 262 -10.80 -9.38 -8.23
C ARG A 262 -9.93 -10.39 -7.48
N GLY A 263 -10.40 -10.95 -6.36
CA GLY A 263 -9.62 -11.82 -5.50
C GLY A 263 -8.54 -11.09 -4.70
N GLN A 264 -8.62 -9.76 -4.58
CA GLN A 264 -7.71 -8.97 -3.76
C GLN A 264 -8.20 -8.96 -2.31
N LEU A 265 -7.26 -8.99 -1.37
CA LEU A 265 -7.54 -8.98 0.06
C LEU A 265 -8.00 -7.59 0.51
N ILE A 266 -9.19 -7.50 1.10
CA ILE A 266 -9.72 -6.29 1.75
C ILE A 266 -9.32 -6.28 3.23
N SER A 267 -9.51 -7.40 3.91
CA SER A 267 -9.22 -7.54 5.33
C SER A 267 -8.85 -8.99 5.68
N ARG A 268 -8.10 -9.16 6.76
CA ARG A 268 -7.70 -10.46 7.30
C ARG A 268 -7.85 -10.49 8.82
N VAL A 269 -8.20 -11.66 9.35
CA VAL A 269 -8.33 -11.94 10.77
C VAL A 269 -7.61 -13.26 11.06
N PHE A 270 -6.91 -13.35 12.17
CA PHE A 270 -6.29 -14.60 12.62
C PHE A 270 -7.04 -15.20 13.80
N SER A 271 -6.95 -16.51 13.95
CA SER A 271 -7.48 -17.21 15.13
C SER A 271 -6.70 -18.48 15.40
N THR A 272 -6.67 -18.87 16.66
CA THR A 272 -6.20 -20.19 17.10
C THR A 272 -7.37 -21.06 17.51
N ALA A 273 -7.37 -22.31 17.07
CA ALA A 273 -8.25 -23.37 17.55
C ALA A 273 -7.43 -24.38 18.36
N LYS A 274 -7.60 -24.37 19.68
CA LYS A 274 -6.89 -25.23 20.64
C LYS A 274 -7.74 -26.47 20.95
N PHE A 275 -7.10 -27.64 21.05
CA PHE A 275 -7.75 -28.92 21.38
C PHE A 275 -7.22 -29.51 22.69
N PRO A 276 -7.68 -29.03 23.87
CA PRO A 276 -7.15 -29.46 25.17
C PRO A 276 -7.40 -30.94 25.49
N ASN A 277 -8.42 -31.55 24.89
CA ASN A 277 -8.77 -32.95 25.12
C ASN A 277 -8.67 -33.76 23.81
N PRO A 278 -7.57 -34.47 23.57
CA PRO A 278 -7.39 -35.30 22.38
C PRO A 278 -8.46 -36.41 22.24
N ASN A 279 -9.05 -36.86 23.34
CA ASN A 279 -10.10 -37.90 23.35
C ASN A 279 -11.50 -37.35 23.04
N ASN A 280 -11.67 -36.02 23.02
CA ASN A 280 -12.91 -35.37 22.62
C ASN A 280 -12.61 -34.22 21.65
N PRO A 281 -12.44 -34.51 20.35
CA PRO A 281 -12.14 -33.51 19.32
C PRO A 281 -13.21 -32.42 19.19
N SER A 282 -14.44 -32.66 19.65
CA SER A 282 -15.51 -31.66 19.68
C SER A 282 -15.29 -30.56 20.72
N PHE A 283 -14.38 -30.77 21.69
CA PHE A 283 -13.97 -29.72 22.62
C PHE A 283 -12.85 -28.88 22.01
N CYS A 284 -13.26 -27.89 21.21
CA CYS A 284 -12.39 -26.93 20.54
C CYS A 284 -12.56 -25.54 21.18
N VAL A 285 -11.45 -24.91 21.56
CA VAL A 285 -11.45 -23.55 22.11
C VAL A 285 -10.86 -22.62 21.04
N VAL A 286 -11.68 -21.70 20.55
CA VAL A 286 -11.31 -20.75 19.50
C VAL A 286 -11.09 -19.37 20.09
N GLU A 287 -10.00 -18.73 19.70
CA GLU A 287 -9.64 -17.38 20.11
C GLU A 287 -9.22 -16.54 18.90
N THR A 288 -9.83 -15.38 18.72
CA THR A 288 -9.48 -14.44 17.65
C THR A 288 -8.27 -13.61 18.06
N LEU A 289 -7.31 -13.47 17.16
CA LEU A 289 -6.05 -12.79 17.40
C LEU A 289 -5.99 -11.45 16.67
N ALA A 290 -5.43 -10.43 17.34
CA ALA A 290 -5.16 -9.13 16.75
C ALA A 290 -3.90 -9.14 15.86
N ASP A 291 -2.90 -9.93 16.26
CA ASP A 291 -1.60 -10.05 15.62
C ASP A 291 -1.10 -11.51 15.63
N LEU A 292 0.15 -11.70 15.18
CA LEU A 292 0.81 -13.00 15.15
C LEU A 292 1.88 -13.14 16.24
N ASP A 293 1.90 -12.23 17.21
CA ASP A 293 2.98 -12.19 18.22
C ASP A 293 2.92 -13.44 19.11
N PHE A 294 1.73 -14.03 19.26
CA PHE A 294 1.50 -15.31 19.94
C PHE A 294 2.41 -16.43 19.44
N LEU A 295 2.81 -16.43 18.16
CA LEU A 295 3.73 -17.44 17.63
C LEU A 295 5.08 -17.38 18.36
N THR A 296 5.55 -16.18 18.68
CA THR A 296 6.81 -16.01 19.39
C THR A 296 6.65 -16.04 20.91
N THR A 297 5.54 -15.54 21.46
CA THR A 297 5.34 -15.45 22.91
C THR A 297 4.83 -16.74 23.54
N ASP A 298 3.93 -17.45 22.85
CA ASP A 298 3.13 -18.53 23.44
C ASP A 298 3.46 -19.90 22.87
N THR A 299 4.21 -19.98 21.76
CA THR A 299 4.53 -21.26 21.10
C THR A 299 6.02 -21.58 21.10
N GLY A 300 6.84 -20.69 21.66
CA GLY A 300 8.30 -20.85 21.76
C GLY A 300 9.03 -20.87 20.42
N LEU A 301 8.36 -20.48 19.32
CA LEU A 301 8.98 -20.42 18.00
C LEU A 301 9.86 -19.17 17.91
N ALA A 302 11.12 -19.39 17.58
CA ALA A 302 12.09 -18.32 17.35
C ALA A 302 12.95 -18.62 16.12
N PRO A 303 13.54 -17.60 15.49
CA PRO A 303 14.59 -17.80 14.50
C PRO A 303 15.69 -18.72 15.06
N GLY A 304 16.17 -19.65 14.24
CA GLY A 304 17.17 -20.64 14.65
C GLY A 304 16.65 -21.82 15.46
N SER A 305 15.34 -21.96 15.69
CA SER A 305 14.76 -23.18 16.27
C SER A 305 15.12 -24.40 15.42
N ALA A 306 15.64 -25.46 16.06
CA ALA A 306 15.98 -26.70 15.36
C ALA A 306 14.72 -27.34 14.77
N ASN A 307 14.82 -27.90 13.55
CA ASN A 307 13.77 -28.74 12.97
C ASN A 307 14.07 -30.22 13.33
N PRO A 308 13.40 -30.81 14.33
CA PRO A 308 13.64 -32.19 14.75
C PRO A 308 13.10 -33.24 13.76
N GLY A 309 12.55 -32.83 12.62
CA GLY A 309 12.03 -33.73 11.59
C GLY A 309 10.56 -34.10 11.80
N PRO A 310 10.07 -35.20 11.21
CA PRO A 310 8.65 -35.54 11.15
C PRO A 310 7.98 -35.66 12.53
N VAL A 311 6.73 -35.22 12.62
CA VAL A 311 5.88 -35.34 13.83
C VAL A 311 5.25 -36.74 13.91
N ALA A 312 5.31 -37.36 15.09
CA ALA A 312 4.66 -38.64 15.33
C ALA A 312 3.13 -38.49 15.37
N GLY A 313 2.38 -39.49 14.90
CA GLY A 313 0.92 -39.48 15.00
C GLY A 313 0.20 -38.44 14.12
N ALA A 314 0.82 -38.01 13.01
CA ALA A 314 0.28 -36.98 12.11
C ALA A 314 -1.18 -37.23 11.66
N ASP A 315 -1.58 -38.49 11.47
CA ASP A 315 -2.94 -38.85 11.06
C ASP A 315 -4.00 -38.48 12.11
N ALA A 316 -3.67 -38.56 13.40
CA ALA A 316 -4.58 -38.17 14.48
C ALA A 316 -4.85 -36.66 14.44
N TYR A 317 -3.81 -35.86 14.18
CA TYR A 317 -3.96 -34.41 14.10
C TYR A 317 -4.67 -33.94 12.84
N ARG A 318 -4.56 -34.70 11.73
CA ARG A 318 -5.29 -34.40 10.49
C ARG A 318 -6.81 -34.33 10.72
N ALA A 319 -7.34 -35.17 11.61
CA ALA A 319 -8.77 -35.18 11.95
C ALA A 319 -9.23 -33.90 12.68
N LEU A 320 -8.32 -33.15 13.30
CA LEU A 320 -8.65 -31.91 14.02
C LEU A 320 -8.84 -30.71 13.09
N VAL A 321 -8.19 -30.72 11.91
CA VAL A 321 -8.16 -29.58 11.00
C VAL A 321 -9.56 -29.18 10.49
N PRO A 322 -10.44 -30.10 10.04
CA PRO A 322 -11.79 -29.74 9.62
C PRO A 322 -12.61 -29.10 10.76
N ILE A 323 -12.51 -29.65 11.98
CA ILE A 323 -13.21 -29.14 13.16
C ILE A 323 -12.72 -27.72 13.48
N ALA A 324 -11.41 -27.50 13.43
CA ALA A 324 -10.82 -26.18 13.64
C ALA A 324 -11.32 -25.15 12.63
N VAL A 325 -11.46 -25.55 11.36
CA VAL A 325 -11.96 -24.67 10.29
C VAL A 325 -13.42 -24.30 10.51
N ASP A 326 -14.26 -25.27 10.88
CA ASP A 326 -15.69 -25.01 11.13
C ASP A 326 -15.90 -24.08 12.33
N GLU A 327 -15.25 -24.37 13.47
CA GLU A 327 -15.37 -23.55 14.68
C GLU A 327 -14.78 -22.14 14.48
N ALA A 328 -13.63 -22.02 13.83
CA ALA A 328 -13.03 -20.73 13.51
C ALA A 328 -13.87 -19.94 12.50
N SER A 329 -14.52 -20.60 11.54
CA SER A 329 -15.44 -19.94 10.61
C SER A 329 -16.61 -19.31 11.34
N THR A 330 -17.21 -20.03 12.30
CA THR A 330 -18.28 -19.47 13.15
C THR A 330 -17.77 -18.30 13.99
N ALA A 331 -16.62 -18.43 14.64
CA ALA A 331 -16.06 -17.38 15.49
C ALA A 331 -15.69 -16.10 14.70
N MET A 332 -15.07 -16.25 13.53
CA MET A 332 -14.64 -15.14 12.69
C MET A 332 -15.79 -14.46 11.95
N HIS A 333 -16.94 -15.12 11.78
CA HIS A 333 -18.06 -14.61 10.99
C HIS A 333 -18.52 -13.22 11.45
N LEU A 334 -18.56 -12.98 12.77
CA LEU A 334 -18.95 -11.69 13.33
C LEU A 334 -17.98 -10.57 12.95
N VAL A 335 -16.67 -10.84 13.05
CA VAL A 335 -15.63 -9.85 12.72
C VAL A 335 -15.60 -9.59 11.22
N LEU A 336 -15.57 -10.65 10.40
CA LEU A 336 -15.56 -10.51 8.93
C LEU A 336 -16.83 -9.83 8.41
N GLY A 337 -18.00 -10.15 8.99
CA GLY A 337 -19.27 -9.50 8.66
C GLY A 337 -19.26 -8.00 8.99
N ALA A 338 -18.68 -7.60 10.12
CA ALA A 338 -18.51 -6.18 10.46
C ALA A 338 -17.58 -5.46 9.47
N GLN A 339 -16.47 -6.10 9.06
CA GLN A 339 -15.56 -5.54 8.06
C GLN A 339 -16.19 -5.43 6.67
N GLU A 340 -17.00 -6.42 6.28
CA GLU A 340 -17.76 -6.40 5.04
C GLU A 340 -18.81 -5.29 5.03
N ALA A 341 -19.54 -5.10 6.13
CA ALA A 341 -20.50 -4.02 6.27
C ALA A 341 -19.80 -2.65 6.18
N ALA A 342 -18.67 -2.47 6.85
CA ALA A 342 -17.89 -1.24 6.79
C ALA A 342 -17.37 -0.93 5.38
N ALA A 343 -16.83 -1.94 4.67
CA ALA A 343 -16.38 -1.79 3.28
C ALA A 343 -17.55 -1.46 2.33
N THR A 344 -18.69 -2.12 2.53
CA THR A 344 -19.91 -1.89 1.73
C THR A 344 -20.46 -0.49 1.96
N GLU A 345 -20.46 0.01 3.19
CA GLU A 345 -20.94 1.35 3.49
C GLU A 345 -20.03 2.44 2.88
N ARG A 346 -18.71 2.25 2.90
CA ARG A 346 -17.79 3.16 2.19
C ARG A 346 -18.07 3.21 0.69
N LEU A 347 -18.29 2.05 0.08
CA LEU A 347 -18.65 1.97 -1.33
C LEU A 347 -20.02 2.60 -1.62
N ALA A 348 -20.99 2.42 -0.72
CA ALA A 348 -22.31 3.02 -0.83
C ALA A 348 -22.26 4.55 -0.71
N ARG A 349 -21.46 5.09 0.22
CA ARG A 349 -21.21 6.55 0.32
C ARG A 349 -20.62 7.10 -0.96
N TRP A 350 -19.59 6.45 -1.48
CA TRP A 350 -18.93 6.86 -2.72
C TRP A 350 -19.91 6.82 -3.91
N ARG A 351 -20.74 5.76 -4.03
CA ARG A 351 -21.78 5.68 -5.07
C ARG A 351 -22.81 6.80 -4.96
N ARG A 352 -23.33 7.05 -3.75
CA ARG A 352 -24.27 8.16 -3.52
C ARG A 352 -23.65 9.50 -3.91
N ARG A 353 -22.33 9.68 -3.72
CA ARG A 353 -21.61 10.90 -4.14
C ARG A 353 -21.57 11.01 -5.67
N ALA A 354 -21.18 9.94 -6.36
CA ALA A 354 -21.16 9.91 -7.83
C ALA A 354 -22.54 10.14 -8.44
N ASP A 355 -23.59 9.53 -7.88
CA ASP A 355 -24.97 9.71 -8.34
C ASP A 355 -25.47 11.14 -8.14
N ARG A 356 -25.14 11.79 -7.00
CA ARG A 356 -25.43 13.21 -6.79
C ARG A 356 -24.70 14.09 -7.80
N TRP A 357 -23.43 13.81 -8.06
CA TRP A 357 -22.63 14.57 -9.02
C TRP A 357 -23.22 14.50 -10.42
N ASN A 358 -23.58 13.29 -10.87
CA ASN A 358 -24.24 13.10 -12.17
C ASN A 358 -25.58 13.84 -12.23
N SER A 359 -26.39 13.73 -11.17
CA SER A 359 -27.71 14.38 -11.12
C SER A 359 -27.62 15.90 -11.13
N GLY A 360 -26.63 16.49 -10.44
CA GLY A 360 -26.41 17.93 -10.47
C GLY A 360 -25.81 18.40 -11.78
N ALA A 361 -24.89 17.64 -12.37
CA ALA A 361 -24.34 17.94 -13.69
C ALA A 361 -25.40 17.95 -14.81
N GLU A 362 -26.45 17.12 -14.71
CA GLU A 362 -27.58 17.11 -15.64
C GLU A 362 -28.50 18.34 -15.51
N GLN A 363 -28.50 19.00 -14.35
CA GLN A 363 -29.34 20.18 -14.08
C GLN A 363 -28.69 21.50 -14.53
N LEU A 364 -27.39 21.49 -14.82
CA LEU A 364 -26.66 22.66 -15.26
C LEU A 364 -26.96 23.03 -16.72
N ASP A 365 -27.25 24.31 -16.96
CA ASP A 365 -27.32 24.89 -18.30
C ASP A 365 -25.91 25.15 -18.87
N LEU A 366 -25.29 24.08 -19.37
CA LEU A 366 -23.89 24.10 -19.85
C LEU A 366 -23.75 24.61 -21.28
N VAL A 367 -22.82 25.55 -21.50
CA VAL A 367 -22.53 26.13 -22.83
C VAL A 367 -21.11 25.80 -23.31
N GLY A 368 -20.97 25.42 -24.58
CA GLY A 368 -19.67 25.33 -25.26
C GLY A 368 -18.64 24.44 -24.56
N GLY A 369 -17.53 25.05 -24.10
CA GLY A 369 -16.39 24.36 -23.47
C GLY A 369 -16.72 23.70 -22.13
N GLN A 370 -17.67 24.24 -21.36
CA GLN A 370 -18.12 23.68 -20.08
C GLN A 370 -18.71 22.29 -20.25
N ARG A 371 -19.54 22.09 -21.28
CA ARG A 371 -20.13 20.78 -21.60
C ARG A 371 -19.08 19.71 -21.87
N LYS A 372 -17.98 20.07 -22.53
CA LYS A 372 -16.86 19.15 -22.81
C LYS A 372 -16.08 18.80 -21.54
N LYS A 373 -15.88 19.77 -20.63
CA LYS A 373 -15.25 19.55 -19.32
C LYS A 373 -16.08 18.57 -18.48
N VAL A 374 -17.39 18.82 -18.36
CA VAL A 374 -18.31 17.95 -17.62
C VAL A 374 -18.37 16.55 -18.24
N ASP A 375 -18.52 16.40 -19.56
CA ASP A 375 -18.53 15.08 -20.21
C ASP A 375 -17.24 14.26 -19.95
N THR A 376 -16.09 14.93 -19.90
CA THR A 376 -14.81 14.28 -19.58
C THR A 376 -14.79 13.80 -18.13
N LEU A 377 -15.28 14.60 -17.19
CA LEU A 377 -15.40 14.24 -15.79
C LEU A 377 -16.42 13.12 -15.57
N SER A 378 -17.58 13.16 -16.24
CA SER A 378 -18.61 12.11 -16.17
C SER A 378 -18.05 10.76 -16.62
N LYS A 379 -17.26 10.74 -17.70
CA LYS A 379 -16.59 9.51 -18.16
C LYS A 379 -15.62 8.97 -17.13
N ARG A 380 -14.81 9.84 -16.52
CA ARG A 380 -13.87 9.46 -15.47
C ARG A 380 -14.59 8.91 -14.24
N ILE A 381 -15.65 9.56 -13.78
CA ILE A 381 -16.46 9.11 -12.65
C ILE A 381 -17.12 7.76 -12.94
N ALA A 382 -17.62 7.56 -14.17
CA ALA A 382 -18.17 6.27 -14.59
C ALA A 382 -17.10 5.16 -14.61
N GLU A 383 -15.87 5.46 -15.05
CA GLU A 383 -14.75 4.50 -14.97
C GLU A 383 -14.39 4.18 -13.52
N GLU A 384 -14.27 5.19 -12.67
CA GLU A 384 -14.02 5.02 -11.23
C GLU A 384 -15.14 4.20 -10.56
N GLN A 385 -16.40 4.38 -10.97
CA GLN A 385 -17.54 3.60 -10.45
C GLN A 385 -17.43 2.13 -10.81
N ARG A 386 -17.08 1.82 -12.06
CA ARG A 386 -16.83 0.44 -12.49
C ARG A 386 -15.65 -0.19 -11.74
N LEU A 387 -14.61 0.59 -11.46
CA LEU A 387 -13.49 0.14 -10.64
C LEU A 387 -13.95 -0.12 -9.19
N ALA A 388 -14.66 0.81 -8.56
CA ALA A 388 -15.16 0.70 -7.20
C ALA A 388 -16.09 -0.52 -7.03
N GLU A 389 -16.94 -0.81 -8.02
CA GLU A 389 -17.76 -2.03 -8.05
C GLU A 389 -16.95 -3.32 -8.10
N SER A 390 -15.81 -3.31 -8.77
CA SER A 390 -14.89 -4.45 -8.79
C SER A 390 -14.12 -4.63 -7.48
N LEU A 391 -14.07 -3.58 -6.65
CA LEU A 391 -13.49 -3.59 -5.31
C LEU A 391 -14.49 -3.99 -4.21
N ALA A 392 -15.76 -4.20 -4.57
CA ALA A 392 -16.79 -4.60 -3.60
C ALA A 392 -16.42 -5.94 -2.91
N PRO A 393 -16.64 -6.05 -1.59
CA PRO A 393 -16.49 -7.33 -0.89
C PRO A 393 -17.41 -8.38 -1.50
N THR A 394 -16.95 -9.62 -1.60
CA THR A 394 -17.72 -10.69 -2.26
C THR A 394 -17.52 -12.05 -1.61
N GLN A 395 -16.34 -12.31 -1.05
CA GLN A 395 -16.04 -13.64 -0.54
C GLN A 395 -15.32 -13.58 0.80
N GLN A 396 -15.82 -14.36 1.74
CA GLN A 396 -15.13 -14.70 2.98
C GLN A 396 -14.59 -16.12 2.86
N LEU A 397 -13.32 -16.31 3.20
CA LEU A 397 -12.67 -17.62 3.24
C LEU A 397 -11.94 -17.79 4.57
N VAL A 398 -12.04 -18.98 5.16
CA VAL A 398 -11.22 -19.37 6.30
C VAL A 398 -10.32 -20.51 5.86
N ARG A 399 -9.02 -20.36 6.10
CA ARG A 399 -8.02 -21.37 5.75
C ARG A 399 -7.12 -21.68 6.95
N PRO A 400 -6.80 -22.96 7.19
CA PRO A 400 -5.75 -23.30 8.13
C PRO A 400 -4.39 -22.93 7.54
N LEU A 401 -3.49 -22.41 8.36
CA LEU A 401 -2.13 -22.04 7.97
C LEU A 401 -1.10 -23.03 8.51
N LEU A 402 -1.27 -23.44 9.76
CA LEU A 402 -0.25 -24.14 10.53
C LEU A 402 -0.90 -24.94 11.66
N LEU A 403 -0.38 -26.13 11.93
CA LEU A 403 -0.69 -26.90 13.12
C LEU A 403 0.54 -26.90 14.04
N ILE A 404 0.35 -26.53 15.30
CA ILE A 404 1.37 -26.52 16.33
C ILE A 404 1.02 -27.62 17.32
N VAL A 405 1.94 -28.56 17.52
CA VAL A 405 1.77 -29.67 18.47
C VAL A 405 2.74 -29.51 19.64
N PRO A 406 2.39 -30.05 20.83
CA PRO A 406 3.31 -30.08 21.95
C PRO A 406 4.64 -30.74 21.55
N ALA A 407 5.75 -30.27 22.12
CA ALA A 407 7.02 -30.96 21.98
C ALA A 407 6.88 -32.40 22.50
N ASP A 408 7.21 -33.38 21.65
CA ASP A 408 7.34 -34.78 22.08
C ASP A 408 8.38 -34.81 23.20
N HIS A 409 7.95 -34.91 24.46
CA HIS A 409 8.88 -35.16 25.55
C HIS A 409 9.45 -36.56 25.32
N VAL A 410 10.64 -36.62 24.71
CA VAL A 410 11.47 -37.82 24.73
C VAL A 410 11.95 -37.96 26.18
N GLY A 411 11.17 -38.67 26.98
CA GLY A 411 11.62 -39.24 28.24
C GLY A 411 12.62 -40.37 28.01
#